data_AF-A0A2V2DHW1-F1
#
_entry.id   AF-A0A2V2DHW1-F1
#
_cell.length_a   1.000
_cell.length_b   1.000
_cell.length_c   1.000
_cell.angle_alpha   90.00
_cell.angle_beta   90.00
_cell.angle_gamma   90.00
#
_symmetry.space_group_name_H-M   'P 1'
#
loop_
_entity.id
_entity.type
_entity.pdbx_description
1 polymer ?
#
loop_
_entity_poly.entity_id
_entity_poly.type
_entity_poly.pdbx_seq_one_letter_code
_entity_poly.pdbx_strand_id
1 'polypeptide(L)'
;AARRKNPLAVRTGDIFDTFGCPLASRVRRGLRAAGVPRGAVTCAFSVEIPAEGSHVSCAGGGRKKVVGSTPVVTGTFGLVLADLAISAILGKLAGG
;
A
#
# COMPACT_ATOMS: atom_id res chain seq x y z
N ALA A 1 3.08 1.12 -3.49
CA ALA A 1 2.54 2.46 -3.83
C ALA A 1 2.45 2.73 -5.34
N ALA A 2 3.17 2.02 -6.21
CA ALA A 2 3.13 2.24 -7.67
C ALA A 2 1.68 2.37 -8.21
N ARG A 3 1.39 3.45 -8.96
CA ARG A 3 0.09 3.86 -9.56
C ARG A 3 -0.90 4.63 -8.69
N ARG A 4 -0.51 5.10 -7.51
CA ARG A 4 -1.39 5.94 -6.69
C ARG A 4 -1.12 7.42 -6.96
N LYS A 5 -2.19 8.19 -7.15
CA LYS A 5 -2.13 9.64 -7.42
C LYS A 5 -2.82 10.46 -6.33
N ASN A 6 -3.77 9.88 -5.61
CA ASN A 6 -4.51 10.60 -4.57
C ASN A 6 -3.90 10.34 -3.17
N PRO A 7 -3.20 11.32 -2.56
CA PRO A 7 -2.65 11.15 -1.21
C PRO A 7 -3.74 11.00 -0.15
N LEU A 8 -4.93 11.57 -0.37
CA LEU A 8 -6.07 11.47 0.57
C LEU A 8 -6.72 10.08 0.56
N ALA A 9 -6.37 9.23 -0.40
CA ALA A 9 -6.86 7.85 -0.46
C ALA A 9 -6.00 6.87 0.37
N VAL A 10 -4.96 7.34 1.06
CA VAL A 10 -4.14 6.50 1.95
C VAL A 10 -4.89 6.25 3.26
N ARG A 11 -4.98 4.98 3.66
CA ARG A 11 -5.67 4.47 4.84
C ARG A 11 -4.79 3.46 5.56
N THR A 12 -5.09 3.23 6.83
CA THR A 12 -4.47 2.20 7.66
C THR A 12 -5.49 1.10 7.96
N GLY A 13 -5.01 -0.12 8.17
CA GLY A 13 -5.86 -1.25 8.52
C GLY A 13 -5.13 -2.58 8.39
N ASP A 14 -5.85 -3.67 8.60
CA ASP A 14 -5.28 -5.01 8.49
C ASP A 14 -4.87 -5.33 7.03
N ILE A 15 -3.74 -6.02 6.88
CA ILE A 15 -3.21 -6.41 5.57
C ILE A 15 -4.21 -7.22 4.74
N PHE A 16 -5.10 -7.98 5.38
CA PHE A 16 -6.12 -8.78 4.74
C PHE A 16 -7.33 -7.97 4.25
N ASP A 17 -7.47 -6.70 4.65
CA ASP A 17 -8.50 -5.77 4.15
C ASP A 17 -8.04 -4.96 2.94
N THR A 18 -6.76 -5.06 2.58
CA THR A 18 -6.21 -4.33 1.45
C THR A 18 -6.74 -4.85 0.10
N PHE A 19 -6.95 -3.96 -0.87
CA PHE A 19 -7.39 -4.31 -2.22
C PHE A 19 -6.70 -3.45 -3.29
N GLY A 20 -6.89 -3.79 -4.56
CA GLY A 20 -6.37 -2.99 -5.70
C GLY A 20 -4.84 -2.92 -5.82
N CYS A 21 -4.09 -3.73 -5.07
CA CYS A 21 -2.63 -3.72 -5.06
C CYS A 21 -2.05 -5.12 -5.31
N PRO A 22 -1.41 -5.37 -6.47
CA PRO A 22 -0.80 -6.67 -6.77
C PRO A 22 0.27 -7.10 -5.77
N LEU A 23 1.02 -6.13 -5.21
CA LEU A 23 2.00 -6.41 -4.16
C LEU A 23 1.31 -6.89 -2.89
N ALA A 24 0.30 -6.17 -2.40
CA ALA A 24 -0.44 -6.56 -1.20
C ALA A 24 -1.12 -7.92 -1.38
N SER A 25 -1.60 -8.23 -2.58
CA SER A 25 -2.16 -9.56 -2.91
C SER A 25 -1.13 -10.68 -2.73
N ARG A 26 0.12 -10.49 -3.18
CA ARG A 26 1.20 -11.47 -2.98
C ARG A 26 1.57 -11.61 -1.51
N VAL A 27 1.63 -10.48 -0.78
CA VAL A 27 1.89 -10.46 0.67
C VAL A 27 0.81 -11.25 1.42
N ARG A 28 -0.49 -10.96 1.19
CA ARG A 28 -1.60 -11.71 1.81
C ARG A 28 -1.50 -13.20 1.55
N ARG A 29 -1.16 -13.60 0.31
CA ARG A 29 -1.00 -15.02 -0.04
C ARG A 29 0.13 -15.68 0.76
N GLY A 30 1.28 -15.02 0.89
CA GLY A 30 2.39 -15.50 1.71
C GLY A 30 2.02 -15.61 3.19
N LEU A 31 1.35 -14.60 3.74
CA LEU A 31 0.92 -14.59 5.14
C LEU A 31 -0.11 -15.69 5.44
N ARG A 32 -1.06 -15.95 4.53
CA ARG A 32 -2.00 -17.08 4.68
C ARG A 32 -1.27 -18.42 4.67
N ALA A 33 -0.29 -18.60 3.76
CA ALA A 33 0.50 -19.81 3.71
C ALA A 33 1.34 -20.03 4.98
N ALA A 34 1.75 -18.94 5.64
CA ALA A 34 2.44 -18.98 6.92
C ALA A 34 1.51 -19.09 8.14
N GLY A 35 0.19 -19.20 7.95
CA GLY A 35 -0.78 -19.31 9.05
C GLY A 35 -0.99 -18.03 9.86
N VAL A 36 -0.61 -16.87 9.34
CA VAL A 36 -0.76 -15.59 10.04
C VAL A 36 -2.24 -15.20 10.10
N PRO A 37 -2.82 -15.01 11.30
CA PRO A 37 -4.24 -14.68 11.45
C PRO A 37 -4.52 -13.23 11.09
N ARG A 38 -5.80 -12.92 10.85
CA ARG A 38 -6.29 -11.54 10.73
C ARG A 38 -6.06 -10.78 12.04
N GLY A 39 -5.78 -9.49 11.95
CA GLY A 39 -5.44 -8.61 13.06
C GLY A 39 -3.95 -8.59 13.40
N ALA A 40 -3.15 -9.53 12.88
CA ALA A 40 -1.73 -9.63 13.23
C ALA A 40 -0.83 -8.61 12.51
N VAL A 41 -1.27 -8.06 11.38
CA VAL A 41 -0.43 -7.19 10.54
C VAL A 41 -1.22 -5.96 10.12
N THR A 42 -0.93 -4.84 10.79
CA THR A 42 -1.43 -3.52 10.38
C THR A 42 -0.54 -2.93 9.29
N CYS A 43 -1.14 -2.32 8.27
CA CYS A 43 -0.41 -1.71 7.17
C CYS A 43 -1.10 -0.42 6.69
N ALA A 44 -0.32 0.42 5.99
CA ALA A 44 -0.86 1.51 5.18
C ALA A 44 -1.11 1.04 3.74
N PHE A 45 -2.29 1.35 3.19
CA PHE A 45 -2.68 1.04 1.82
C PHE A 45 -3.49 2.19 1.23
N SER A 46 -3.75 2.14 -0.08
CA SER A 46 -4.59 3.15 -0.73
C SER A 46 -5.84 2.49 -1.30
N VAL A 47 -7.00 3.09 -1.00
CA VAL A 47 -8.33 2.66 -1.47
C VAL A 47 -8.66 3.14 -2.88
N GLU A 48 -7.74 3.89 -3.51
CA GLU A 48 -7.88 4.30 -4.90
C GLU A 48 -8.05 3.05 -5.79
N ILE A 49 -8.90 3.11 -6.81
CA ILE A 49 -8.96 2.05 -7.82
C ILE A 49 -7.92 2.42 -8.88
N PRO A 50 -6.90 1.59 -9.15
CA PRO A 50 -5.93 1.91 -10.19
C PRO A 50 -6.69 2.02 -11.53
N ALA A 51 -6.57 3.16 -12.22
CA ALA A 51 -7.14 3.31 -13.54
C ALA A 51 -6.58 2.22 -14.47
N GLU A 52 -7.47 1.51 -15.18
CA GLU A 52 -7.08 0.64 -16.29
C GLU A 52 -6.40 1.52 -17.35
N GLY A 53 -5.11 1.29 -17.63
CA GLY A 53 -4.47 1.87 -18.81
C GLY A 53 -3.40 2.95 -18.61
N SER A 54 -2.82 3.19 -17.43
CA SER A 54 -1.62 4.06 -17.33
C SER A 54 -0.35 3.34 -17.81
N HIS A 55 -0.39 2.77 -19.01
CA HIS A 55 0.79 2.30 -19.73
C HIS A 55 1.43 3.50 -20.40
N VAL A 56 2.30 4.21 -19.69
CA VAL A 56 3.22 5.13 -20.36
C VAL A 56 4.26 4.26 -21.05
N SER A 57 4.08 4.03 -22.35
CA SER A 57 5.11 3.49 -23.20
C SER A 57 6.17 4.58 -23.40
N CYS A 58 7.36 4.41 -22.81
CA CYS A 58 8.50 5.25 -23.18
C CYS A 58 8.81 5.03 -24.66
N ALA A 59 8.73 6.11 -25.45
CA ALA A 59 9.20 6.13 -26.84
C ALA A 59 10.74 6.14 -26.82
N GLY A 60 11.35 4.94 -26.78
CA GLY A 60 12.80 4.80 -26.85
C GLY A 60 13.31 3.55 -26.15
N GLY A 61 13.68 2.54 -26.93
CA GLY A 61 14.64 1.50 -26.59
C GLY A 61 14.52 0.83 -25.21
N GLY A 62 13.65 -0.18 -25.10
CA GLY A 62 13.62 -1.10 -23.96
C GLY A 62 12.37 -0.94 -23.11
N ARG A 63 11.52 -1.96 -23.12
CA ARG A 63 10.21 -2.03 -22.43
C ARG A 63 10.35 -2.03 -20.91
N LYS A 64 10.87 -0.98 -20.29
CA LYS A 64 10.85 -0.80 -18.83
C LYS A 64 9.56 -0.07 -18.46
N LYS A 65 8.62 -0.82 -17.90
CA LYS A 65 7.35 -0.30 -17.36
C LYS A 65 7.66 0.54 -16.11
N VAL A 66 7.99 1.82 -16.28
CA VAL A 66 8.18 2.74 -15.13
C VAL A 66 6.81 3.14 -14.62
N VAL A 67 6.43 2.54 -13.50
CA VAL A 67 5.16 2.79 -12.85
C VAL A 67 5.39 3.77 -11.69
N GLY A 68 5.46 5.06 -12.01
CA GLY A 68 5.68 6.11 -11.02
C GLY A 68 4.45 6.29 -10.10
N SER A 69 4.70 6.49 -8.81
CA SER A 69 3.76 7.19 -7.93
C SER A 69 4.25 8.63 -7.82
N THR A 70 3.38 9.59 -7.59
CA THR A 70 3.85 10.95 -7.26
C THR A 70 4.65 10.90 -5.96
N PRO A 71 5.75 11.66 -5.81
CA PRO A 71 6.54 11.70 -4.58
C PRO A 71 5.70 12.09 -3.37
N VAL A 72 4.66 12.92 -3.57
CA VAL A 72 3.68 13.30 -2.54
C VAL A 72 3.01 12.07 -1.94
N VAL A 73 2.42 11.20 -2.76
CA VAL A 73 1.77 9.98 -2.28
C VAL A 73 2.76 9.08 -1.55
N THR A 74 3.97 8.89 -2.09
CA THR A 74 5.01 8.11 -1.41
C THR A 74 5.36 8.70 -0.04
N GLY A 75 5.48 10.04 0.05
CA GLY A 75 5.68 10.75 1.32
C GLY A 75 4.53 10.54 2.31
N THR A 76 3.28 10.63 1.84
CA THR A 76 2.09 10.37 2.67
C THR A 76 2.11 8.96 3.25
N PHE A 77 2.46 7.94 2.46
CA PHE A 77 2.61 6.57 2.98
C PHE A 77 3.64 6.49 4.10
N GLY A 78 4.80 7.14 3.96
CA GLY A 78 5.83 7.17 5.00
C GLY A 78 5.37 7.83 6.28
N LEU A 79 4.73 9.01 6.17
CA LEU A 79 4.20 9.74 7.31
C LEU A 79 3.12 8.95 8.06
N VAL A 80 2.20 8.31 7.33
CA VAL A 80 1.15 7.47 7.92
C VAL A 80 1.76 6.25 8.65
N LEU A 81 2.80 5.63 8.09
CA LEU A 81 3.50 4.52 8.75
C LEU A 81 4.25 4.98 10.01
N ALA A 82 4.84 6.17 10.00
CA ALA A 82 5.51 6.74 11.16
C ALA A 82 4.51 6.98 12.31
N ASP A 83 3.35 7.56 12.01
CA ASP A 83 2.27 7.75 12.98
C ASP A 83 1.73 6.43 13.56
N LEU A 84 1.57 5.41 12.71
CA LEU A 84 1.21 4.05 13.15
C LEU A 84 2.27 3.47 14.10
N ALA A 85 3.55 3.62 13.78
CA ALA A 85 4.63 3.11 14.62
C ALA A 85 4.66 3.83 15.98
N ILE A 86 4.49 5.15 16.00
CA ILE A 86 4.40 5.93 17.24
C ILE A 86 3.18 5.48 18.06
N SER A 87 2.03 5.33 17.42
CA SER A 87 0.80 4.85 18.07
C SER A 87 0.96 3.44 18.65
N ALA A 88 1.69 2.56 17.96
CA ALA A 88 2.03 1.22 18.45
C ALA A 88 2.88 1.28 19.72
N ILE A 89 3.94 2.09 19.69
CA ILE A 89 4.87 2.27 20.83
C ILE A 89 4.13 2.85 22.04
N LEU A 90 3.18 3.76 21.81
CA LEU A 90 2.36 4.36 22.87
C LEU A 90 1.21 3.43 23.35
N GLY A 91 1.07 2.22 22.81
CA GLY A 91 -0.02 1.30 23.18
C GLY A 91 -1.41 1.76 22.73
N LYS A 92 -1.49 2.70 21.77
CA LYS A 92 -2.75 3.28 21.28
C LYS A 92 -3.36 2.50 20.11
N LEU A 93 -2.69 1.46 19.63
CA LEU A 93 -3.28 0.49 18.70
C LEU A 93 -4.17 -0.48 19.48
N ALA A 94 -5.26 0.03 20.05
CA ALA A 94 -6.35 -0.82 20.54
C ALA A 94 -7.28 -1.13 19.36
N GLY A 95 -7.58 -2.43 19.17
CA GLY A 95 -8.22 -2.99 17.99
C GLY A 95 -9.54 -2.33 17.58
N GLY A 96 -9.74 -2.22 16.26
CA GLY A 96 -11.05 -2.09 15.65
C GLY A 96 -11.75 -3.44 15.51
#